data_AF-A0A7M3X2I6-F1
#
_entry.id   AF-A0A7M3X2I6-F1
#
_cell.length_a   1.000
_cell.length_b   1.000
_cell.length_c   1.000
_cell.angle_alpha   90.00
_cell.angle_beta   90.00
_cell.angle_gamma   90.00
#
_symmetry.space_group_name_H-M   'P 1'
#
loop_
_entity.id
_entity.type
_entity.pdbx_description
1 polymer ?
#
loop_
_entity_poly.entity_id
_entity_poly.type
_entity_poly.pdbx_seq_one_letter_code
_entity_poly.pdbx_strand_id
1 'polypeptide(L)' 'MDDERPFDDKAGQFDRLWDGITPKGVNRTKSLKFRQYILEHVRQMRRPLNRENARRYWMGELQKEIADRDNF' A
#
# COMPACT_ATOMS: atom_id res chain seq x y z
N MET A 1 -26.23 16.17 -0.76
CA MET A 1 -26.26 14.76 -0.31
C MET A 1 -25.21 14.11 -1.17
N ASP A 2 -23.95 14.20 -0.79
CA ASP A 2 -22.84 13.80 -1.67
C ASP A 2 -21.70 13.30 -0.78
N ASP A 3 -22.01 12.27 0.02
CA ASP A 3 -21.01 11.50 0.76
C ASP A 3 -20.69 10.24 -0.05
N GLU A 4 -20.00 10.43 -1.18
CA GLU A 4 -19.40 9.35 -1.96
C GLU A 4 -17.87 9.53 -1.96
N ARG A 5 -17.24 8.99 -0.92
CA ARG A 5 -15.78 8.88 -0.73
C ARG A 5 -15.48 7.41 -0.38
N PRO A 6 -14.29 6.80 -0.59
CA PRO A 6 -13.02 7.25 -1.18
C PRO A 6 -12.25 6.09 -1.90
N PHE A 7 -12.79 5.42 -2.93
CA PHE A 7 -12.08 4.26 -3.50
C PHE A 7 -10.85 4.65 -4.36
N ASP A 8 -10.88 5.84 -4.96
CA ASP A 8 -9.80 6.36 -5.83
C ASP A 8 -8.59 6.90 -5.03
N ASP A 9 -8.78 7.29 -3.76
CA ASP A 9 -7.73 7.96 -2.98
C ASP A 9 -6.64 7.00 -2.47
N LYS A 10 -6.92 5.70 -2.31
CA LYS A 10 -5.93 4.74 -1.75
C LYS A 10 -4.71 4.54 -2.64
N ALA A 11 -4.92 4.39 -3.95
CA ALA A 11 -3.82 4.25 -4.90
C ALA A 11 -2.98 5.53 -4.94
N GLY A 12 -3.62 6.69 -5.06
CA GLY A 12 -2.93 7.98 -5.01
C GLY A 12 -2.25 8.25 -3.67
N GLN A 13 -2.81 7.79 -2.55
CA GLN A 13 -2.18 7.86 -1.23
C GLN A 13 -0.93 6.97 -1.16
N PHE A 14 -0.98 5.76 -1.72
CA PHE A 14 0.18 4.89 -1.84
C PHE A 14 1.30 5.57 -2.62
N ASP A 15 1.00 6.10 -3.82
CA ASP A 15 2.02 6.74 -4.66
C ASP A 15 2.63 7.97 -3.98
N ARG A 16 1.79 8.82 -3.34
CA ARG A 16 2.26 9.96 -2.54
C ARG A 16 3.19 9.52 -1.41
N LEU A 17 2.83 8.50 -0.64
CA LEU A 17 3.67 8.00 0.47
C LEU A 17 4.93 7.30 -0.04
N TRP A 18 4.83 6.54 -1.13
CA TRP A 18 5.94 5.85 -1.76
C TRP A 18 7.00 6.81 -2.28
N ASP A 19 6.60 7.91 -2.90
CA ASP A 19 7.49 8.96 -3.40
C ASP A 19 7.79 10.03 -2.32
N GLY A 20 7.12 9.97 -1.16
CA GLY A 20 7.32 10.90 -0.05
C GLY A 20 6.78 12.29 -0.32
N ILE A 21 5.80 12.43 -1.22
CA ILE A 21 5.17 13.69 -1.57
C ILE A 21 4.29 14.14 -0.41
N THR A 22 4.58 15.31 0.13
CA THR A 22 3.77 15.96 1.17
C THR A 22 3.38 17.37 0.71
N PRO A 23 2.38 18.00 1.34
CA PRO A 23 2.01 19.39 1.02
C PRO A 23 3.17 20.38 1.21
N LYS A 24 4.16 20.03 2.04
CA LYS A 24 5.36 20.83 2.33
C LYS A 24 6.56 20.47 1.44
N GLY A 25 6.37 19.61 0.43
CA GLY A 25 7.42 19.11 -0.45
C GLY A 25 7.77 17.63 -0.24
N VAL A 26 8.90 17.20 -0.79
CA VAL A 26 9.34 15.79 -0.77
C VAL A 26 10.06 15.45 0.54
N ASN A 27 9.55 14.45 1.27
CA ASN A 27 10.13 13.94 2.49
C ASN A 27 10.63 12.49 2.29
N ARG A 28 11.91 12.36 1.95
CA ARG A 28 12.57 11.08 1.69
C ARG A 28 12.56 10.15 2.92
N THR A 29 12.71 10.70 4.13
CA THR A 29 12.69 9.90 5.36
C THR A 29 11.33 9.25 5.59
N LYS A 30 10.23 9.96 5.34
CA LYS A 30 8.88 9.38 5.40
C LYS A 30 8.68 8.30 4.35
N SER A 31 9.14 8.55 3.12
CA SER A 31 9.10 7.56 2.04
C SER A 31 9.84 6.27 2.43
N LEU A 32 11.06 6.37 2.94
CA LEU A 32 11.86 5.20 3.36
C LEU A 32 11.17 4.40 4.48
N LYS A 33 10.63 5.08 5.50
CA LYS A 33 9.89 4.42 6.59
C LYS A 33 8.64 3.72 6.07
N PHE A 34 7.90 4.35 5.16
CA PHE A 34 6.72 3.75 4.54
C PHE A 34 7.08 2.52 3.71
N ARG A 35 8.13 2.61 2.88
CA ARG A 35 8.65 1.48 2.10
C ARG A 35 9.06 0.32 2.99
N GLN A 36 9.77 0.60 4.10
CA GLN A 36 10.16 -0.43 5.06
C GLN A 36 8.94 -1.13 5.67
N TYR A 37 7.98 -0.36 6.19
CA TYR A 37 6.75 -0.88 6.78
C TYR A 37 6.00 -1.80 5.80
N ILE A 38 5.77 -1.32 4.58
CA ILE A 38 4.92 -2.06 3.64
C ILE A 38 5.63 -3.29 3.08
N LEU A 39 6.95 -3.21 2.83
CA LEU A 39 7.73 -4.35 2.38
C LEU A 39 7.89 -5.40 3.49
N GLU A 40 7.89 -5.02 4.76
CA GLU A 40 7.86 -5.97 5.87
C GLU A 40 6.58 -6.82 5.85
N HIS A 41 5.43 -6.21 5.59
CA HIS A 41 4.19 -6.96 5.42
C HIS A 41 4.19 -7.85 4.17
N VAL A 42 4.71 -7.37 3.04
CA VAL A 42 4.90 -8.19 1.83
C VAL A 42 5.81 -9.40 2.12
N ARG A 43 6.85 -9.21 2.95
CA ARG A 43 7.73 -10.28 3.42
C ARG A 43 6.98 -11.32 4.24
N GLN A 44 6.11 -10.91 5.15
CA GLN A 44 5.28 -11.82 5.96
C GLN A 44 4.36 -12.68 5.08
N MET A 45 3.89 -12.15 3.95
CA MET A 45 3.11 -12.87 2.96
C MET A 45 3.93 -13.79 2.05
N ARG A 46 5.26 -13.88 2.27
CA ARG A 46 6.20 -14.67 1.46
C ARG A 46 6.16 -14.31 -0.03
N ARG A 47 5.96 -13.02 -0.34
CA ARG A 47 5.98 -12.49 -1.72
C ARG A 47 7.28 -11.69 -1.98
N PRO A 48 7.68 -11.53 -3.26
CA PRO A 48 8.84 -10.71 -3.62
C PRO A 48 8.70 -9.26 -3.16
N LEU A 49 9.77 -8.70 -2.59
CA LEU A 49 9.82 -7.34 -2.04
C LEU A 49 9.93 -6.28 -3.15
N ASN A 50 8.80 -5.95 -3.78
CA ASN A 50 8.74 -4.96 -4.86
C ASN A 50 7.54 -4.01 -4.70
N ARG A 51 7.56 -2.90 -5.45
CA ARG A 51 6.51 -1.87 -5.40
C ARG A 51 5.13 -2.42 -5.76
N GLU A 52 5.05 -3.32 -6.71
CA GLU A 52 3.79 -3.88 -7.18
C GLU A 52 3.10 -4.71 -6.08
N ASN A 53 3.82 -5.61 -5.43
CA ASN A 53 3.30 -6.40 -4.31
C ASN A 53 2.97 -5.51 -3.10
N ALA A 54 3.77 -4.47 -2.84
CA ALA A 54 3.45 -3.48 -1.81
C ALA A 54 2.15 -2.74 -2.13
N ARG A 55 1.91 -2.37 -3.39
CA ARG A 55 0.67 -1.74 -3.84
C ARG A 55 -0.52 -2.70 -3.72
N ARG A 56 -0.38 -3.94 -4.17
CA ARG A 56 -1.41 -4.99 -4.02
C ARG A 56 -1.77 -5.25 -2.55
N TYR A 57 -0.77 -5.22 -1.66
CA TYR A 57 -0.99 -5.29 -0.21
C TYR A 57 -1.79 -4.08 0.29
N TRP A 58 -1.36 -2.87 -0.07
CA TRP A 58 -2.03 -1.62 0.31
C TRP A 58 -3.50 -1.56 -0.15
N MET A 59 -3.75 -2.06 -1.36
CA MET A 59 -5.09 -2.12 -1.95
C MET A 59 -5.96 -3.24 -1.33
N GLY A 60 -5.38 -4.11 -0.49
CA GLY A 60 -6.08 -5.22 0.15
C GLY A 60 -6.29 -6.44 -0.77
N GLU A 61 -5.71 -6.44 -1.96
CA GLU A 61 -5.84 -7.53 -2.94
C GLU A 61 -5.15 -8.80 -2.44
N LEU A 62 -3.96 -8.65 -1.84
CA LEU A 62 -3.24 -9.79 -1.26
C LEU A 62 -3.96 -10.41 -0.05
N GLN A 63 -4.67 -9.61 0.75
CA GLN A 63 -5.48 -10.13 1.86
C GLN A 63 -6.70 -10.89 1.34
N LYS A 64 -7.35 -10.40 0.28
CA LYS A 64 -8.44 -11.12 -0.39
C LYS A 64 -8.00 -12.47 -0.94
N GLU A 65 -6.83 -12.54 -1.59
CA GLU A 65 -6.29 -13.82 -2.09
C GLU A 65 -6.02 -14.84 -0.98
N ILE A 66 -5.58 -14.39 0.21
CA ILE A 66 -5.35 -15.27 1.36
C ILE A 66 -6.68 -15.76 1.94
N ALA A 67 -7.64 -14.87 2.12
CA ALA A 67 -8.96 -15.20 2.66
C ALA A 67 -9.76 -16.14 1.74
N ASP A 68 -9.62 -16.00 0.42
CA ASP A 68 -10.23 -16.88 -0.58
C ASP A 68 -9.62 -18.29 -0.54
N ARG A 69 -8.29 -18.38 -0.38
CA ARG A 69 -7.58 -19.67 -0.24
C ARG A 69 -7.89 -20.44 1.04
N ASP A 70 -8.31 -19.76 2.11
CA ASP A 70 -8.66 -20.39 3.39
C ASP A 70 -10.10 -20.94 3.41
N ASN A 71 -10.93 -20.58 2.41
CA ASN A 71 -12.34 -21.00 2.31
C ASN A 71 -12.57 -22.32 1.54
N PHE A 72 -11.51 -23.05 1.17
CA PHE A 72 -11.59 -24.31 0.42
C PHE A 72 -10.91 -25.48 1.12
#